data_AF-A0A934RZ83-F1
#
_entry.id   AF-A0A934RZ83-F1
#
_cell.length_a   1.000
_cell.length_b   1.000
_cell.length_c   1.000
_cell.angle_alpha   90.00
_cell.angle_beta   90.00
_cell.angle_gamma   90.00
#
_symmetry.space_group_name_H-M   'P 1'
#
loop_
_entity.id
_entity.type
_entity.pdbx_description
1 polymer ?
#
loop_
_entity_poly.entity_id
_entity_poly.type
_entity_poly.pdbx_seq_one_letter_code
_entity_poly.pdbx_strand_id
1 'polypeptide(L)' 'MTRVSPKKVANRSKETQALTKKVTASKESALAFLVKAGIYTKKGKLTANYR' A
#
# COMPACT_ATOMS: atom_id res chain seq x y z
N MET A 1 -3.87 -23.85 13.27
CA MET A 1 -4.22 -22.41 13.14
C MET A 1 -3.69 -21.65 14.34
N THR A 2 -2.75 -20.73 14.16
CA THR A 2 -2.24 -19.85 15.23
C THR A 2 -3.29 -18.77 15.53
N ARG A 3 -3.84 -18.75 16.75
CA ARG A 3 -4.77 -17.71 17.18
C ARG A 3 -4.03 -16.37 17.27
N VAL A 4 -4.42 -15.40 16.44
CA VAL A 4 -3.96 -14.02 16.54
C VAL A 4 -4.76 -13.28 17.60
N SER A 5 -4.06 -12.57 18.48
CA SER A 5 -4.68 -11.81 19.57
C SER A 5 -5.60 -10.71 19.01
N PRO A 6 -6.83 -10.53 19.53
CA PRO A 6 -7.78 -9.53 19.03
C PRO A 6 -7.23 -8.10 19.12
N LYS A 7 -6.44 -7.79 20.15
CA LYS A 7 -5.74 -6.50 20.29
C LYS A 7 -4.74 -6.22 19.15
N LYS A 8 -4.05 -7.26 18.66
CA LYS A 8 -3.12 -7.17 17.53
C LYS A 8 -3.87 -6.90 16.22
N VAL A 9 -5.04 -7.52 16.03
CA VAL A 9 -5.90 -7.30 14.86
C VAL A 9 -6.46 -5.87 14.85
N ALA A 10 -6.93 -5.38 15.99
CA ALA A 10 -7.46 -4.01 16.10
C ALA A 10 -6.41 -2.94 15.80
N ASN A 11 -5.17 -3.10 16.30
CA ASN A 11 -4.08 -2.16 16.00
C ASN A 11 -3.72 -2.19 14.52
N ARG A 12 -3.61 -3.38 13.93
CA ARG A 12 -3.32 -3.55 12.49
C ARG A 12 -4.40 -2.92 11.61
N SER A 13 -5.68 -3.04 12.00
CA SER A 13 -6.79 -2.37 11.32
C SER A 13 -6.62 -0.84 11.30
N LYS A 14 -6.30 -0.23 12.45
CA LYS A 14 -6.07 1.22 12.53
C LYS A 14 -4.89 1.68 11.67
N GLU A 15 -3.79 0.93 11.69
CA GLU A 15 -2.62 1.19 10.84
C GLU A 15 -2.96 1.11 9.36
N THR A 16 -3.72 0.08 8.95
CA THR A 16 -4.15 -0.05 7.55
C THR A 16 -5.07 1.09 7.13
N GLN A 17 -6.03 1.52 7.95
CA GLN A 17 -6.88 2.66 7.63
C GLN A 17 -6.08 3.97 7.49
N ALA A 18 -5.12 4.21 8.38
CA ALA A 18 -4.26 5.39 8.30
C ALA A 18 -3.39 5.38 7.03
N LEU A 19 -2.84 4.22 6.68
CA LEU A 19 -2.07 4.05 5.45
C LEU A 19 -2.94 4.25 4.20
N THR A 20 -4.14 3.64 4.16
CA THR A 20 -5.06 3.80 3.03
C THR A 20 -5.42 5.26 2.84
N LYS A 21 -5.80 5.99 3.91
CA LYS A 21 -6.07 7.43 3.83
C LYS A 21 -4.89 8.22 3.25
N LYS A 22 -3.66 7.88 3.63
CA LYS A 22 -2.45 8.55 3.13
C LYS A 22 -2.16 8.24 1.66
N VAL A 23 -2.41 7.00 1.23
CA VAL A 23 -2.17 6.54 -0.15
C VAL A 23 -3.27 6.99 -1.11
N THR A 24 -4.53 7.08 -0.65
CA THR A 24 -5.67 7.49 -1.47
C THR A 24 -5.98 8.99 -1.37
N ALA A 25 -5.19 9.76 -0.62
CA ALA A 25 -5.40 11.21 -0.43
C ALA A 25 -5.38 11.97 -1.77
N SER A 26 -4.58 11.51 -2.74
CA SER A 26 -4.49 12.11 -4.07
C SER A 26 -4.02 11.08 -5.10
N LYS A 27 -4.27 11.36 -6.40
CA LYS A 27 -3.73 10.53 -7.49
C LYS A 27 -2.20 10.45 -7.46
N GLU A 28 -1.53 11.54 -7.08
CA GLU A 28 -0.07 11.60 -6.97
C GLU A 28 0.47 10.74 -5.83
N SER A 29 -0.17 10.77 -4.65
CA SER A 29 0.22 9.95 -3.51
C SER A 29 0.00 8.45 -3.79
N ALA A 30 -1.10 8.11 -4.48
CA ALA A 30 -1.35 6.75 -4.94
C ALA A 30 -0.26 6.29 -5.93
N LEU A 31 0.08 7.12 -6.93
CA LEU A 31 1.14 6.81 -7.89
C LEU A 31 2.51 6.69 -7.20
N ALA A 32 2.85 7.59 -6.28
CA ALA A 32 4.11 7.52 -5.53
C ALA A 32 4.21 6.23 -4.69
N PHE A 33 3.10 5.79 -4.08
CA PHE A 33 3.05 4.52 -3.37
C PHE A 33 3.23 3.33 -4.32
N LEU A 34 2.52 3.32 -5.46
CA LEU A 34 2.64 2.27 -6.47
C LEU A 34 4.05 2.20 -7.08
N VAL A 35 4.72 3.35 -7.25
CA VAL A 35 6.11 3.41 -7.69
C VAL A 35 7.05 2.87 -6.62
N LYS A 36 6.88 3.27 -5.36
CA LYS A 36 7.68 2.75 -4.24
C LYS A 36 7.48 1.26 -4.02
N ALA A 37 6.28 0.74 -4.27
CA ALA A 37 5.94 -0.68 -4.20
C ALA A 37 6.46 -1.49 -5.40
N GLY A 38 7.06 -0.86 -6.41
CA GLY A 38 7.55 -1.55 -7.61
C GLY A 38 6.42 -2.09 -8.50
N ILE A 39 5.23 -1.49 -8.45
CA ILE A 39 4.08 -1.84 -9.29
C ILE A 39 4.01 -0.88 -10.50
N TYR A 40 4.45 0.37 -10.32
CA TYR A 40 4.46 1.40 -11.36
C TYR A 40 5.84 2.05 -11.49
N THR A 41 6.07 2.68 -12.62
CA THR A 41 7.19 3.60 -12.88
C THR A 41 6.65 5.02 -13.04
N LYS A 42 7.51 6.04 -12.99
CA LYS A 42 7.11 7.44 -13.26
C LYS A 42 6.46 7.63 -14.64
N LYS A 43 6.64 6.69 -15.58
CA LYS A 43 6.12 6.74 -16.95
C LYS A 43 4.94 5.80 -17.23
N GLY A 44 4.53 4.94 -16.29
CA GLY A 44 3.43 3.99 -16.49
C GLY A 44 3.54 2.71 -15.66
N LYS A 45 2.72 1.70 -15.99
CA LYS A 45 2.79 0.38 -15.32
C LYS A 45 4.17 -0.27 -15.50
N LEU A 46 4.69 -0.95 -14.48
CA LEU A 46 5.86 -1.83 -14.65
C LEU A 46 5.41 -2.99 -15.54
N THR A 47 5.70 -2.92 -16.84
CA THR A 47 5.61 -4.08 -17.72
C THR A 47 6.76 -5.04 -17.39
N ALA A 48 6.58 -6.34 -17.65
CA ALA A 48 7.58 -7.37 -17.35
C ALA A 48 8.98 -7.07 -17.92
N ASN A 49 9.08 -6.21 -18.93
CA ASN A 49 10.33 -5.76 -19.55
C ASN A 49 11.18 -4.82 -18.68
N TYR A 50 10.67 -4.34 -17.54
CA TYR A 50 11.40 -3.45 -16.61
C TYR A 50 11.82 -4.16 -15.31
N ARG A 51 11.70 -5.49 -15.24
CA ARG A 51 12.18 -6.31 -14.11
C ARG A 51 13.65 -6.71 -14.25
#